data_AF-A0A450V8L4-F1
#
_entry.id   AF-A0A450V8L4-F1
#
_cell.length_a   1.000
_cell.length_b   1.000
_cell.length_c   1.000
_cell.angle_alpha   90.00
_cell.angle_beta   90.00
_cell.angle_gamma   90.00
#
_symmetry.space_group_name_H-M   'P 1'
#
loop_
_entity.id
_entity.type
_entity.pdbx_description
1 polymer ?
#
loop_
_entity_poly.entity_id
_entity_poly.type
_entity_poly.pdbx_seq_one_letter_code
_entity_poly.pdbx_strand_id
1 'polypeptide(L)' 'GKAAAYKVQRREDGKPDWVDVGMVMATEMNLAGQPGGIRLEFRVVAMNKAGEGEPGNSILAVL' A
#
# COMPACT_ATOMS: atom_id res chain seq x y z
N GLY A 1 14.98 4.45 11.95
CA GLY A 1 14.09 4.40 13.14
C GLY A 1 13.04 3.32 12.94
N LYS A 2 12.50 2.73 14.01
CA LYS A 2 11.46 1.70 13.92
C LYS A 2 10.19 2.26 13.25
N ALA A 3 9.56 1.49 12.35
CA ALA A 3 8.27 1.85 11.78
C ALA A 3 7.23 1.98 12.90
N ALA A 4 6.48 3.08 12.89
CA ALA A 4 5.35 3.31 13.80
C ALA A 4 4.03 2.89 13.14
N ALA A 5 3.94 3.01 11.81
CA ALA A 5 2.76 2.67 11.04
C ALA A 5 3.15 2.16 9.65
N TYR A 6 2.19 1.57 8.96
CA TYR A 6 2.29 1.08 7.60
C TYR A 6 1.16 1.68 6.78
N LYS A 7 1.50 2.33 5.67
CA LYS A 7 0.56 2.85 4.70
C LYS A 7 0.50 1.91 3.50
N VAL A 8 -0.69 1.50 3.13
CA VAL A 8 -0.91 0.65 1.96
C VAL A 8 -1.29 1.56 0.79
N GLN A 9 -0.58 1.41 -0.31
CA GLN A 9 -0.84 2.12 -1.55
C GLN A 9 -1.19 1.13 -2.64
N ARG A 10 -2.04 1.56 -3.56
CA ARG A 10 -2.46 0.79 -4.73
C ARG A 10 -2.24 1.61 -5.99
N ARG A 11 -1.91 0.94 -7.10
CA ARG A 11 -2.06 1.50 -8.45
C ARG A 11 -2.65 0.47 -9.38
N GLU A 12 -3.12 0.91 -10.54
CA GLU A 12 -3.35 -0.01 -11.65
C GLU A 12 -2.02 -0.42 -12.28
N ASP A 13 -1.92 -1.66 -12.72
CA ASP A 13 -0.72 -2.21 -13.36
C ASP A 13 -0.28 -1.33 -14.54
N GLY A 14 0.98 -0.91 -14.52
CA GLY A 14 1.56 -0.01 -15.52
C GLY A 14 1.21 1.47 -15.38
N LYS A 15 0.42 1.89 -14.38
CA LYS A 15 0.21 3.32 -14.09
C LYS A 15 1.32 3.91 -13.21
N PRO A 16 1.65 5.20 -13.36
CA PRO A 16 2.62 5.85 -12.48
C PRO A 16 2.04 6.19 -11.10
N ASP A 17 0.72 6.37 -11.01
CA ASP A 17 0.08 6.98 -9.87
C ASP A 17 -0.31 5.96 -8.79
N TRP A 18 0.32 6.11 -7.62
CA TRP A 18 -0.04 5.38 -6.41
C TRP A 18 -1.10 6.14 -5.63
N VAL A 19 -2.14 5.43 -5.21
CA VAL A 19 -3.26 5.93 -4.41
C VAL A 19 -3.18 5.31 -3.03
N ASP A 20 -3.29 6.14 -2.00
CA ASP A 20 -3.37 5.69 -0.61
C ASP A 20 -4.71 5.00 -0.37
N VAL A 21 -4.68 3.72 0.00
CA VAL A 21 -5.88 2.90 0.22
C VAL A 21 -6.11 2.57 1.70
N GLY A 22 -5.11 2.80 2.55
CA GLY A 22 -5.27 2.65 3.99
C GLY A 22 -3.98 2.86 4.78
N MET A 23 -4.11 2.98 6.09
CA MET A 23 -2.98 3.06 7.03
C MET A 23 -3.28 2.24 8.28
N VAL A 24 -2.30 1.48 8.76
CA VAL A 24 -2.45 0.57 9.91
C VAL A 24 -1.19 0.59 10.78
N MET A 25 -1.38 0.50 12.09
CA MET A 25 -0.27 0.38 13.07
C MET A 25 0.19 -1.07 13.25
N ALA A 26 -0.67 -2.03 12.90
CA ALA A 26 -0.39 -3.46 12.85
C ALA A 26 0.20 -3.87 11.48
N THR A 27 0.52 -5.15 11.32
CA THR A 27 1.06 -5.74 10.09
C THR A 27 0.00 -6.39 9.19
N GLU A 28 -1.28 -6.13 9.47
CA GLU A 28 -2.43 -6.70 8.76
C GLU A 28 -3.52 -5.65 8.59
N MET A 29 -4.16 -5.63 7.43
CA MET A 29 -5.27 -4.75 7.09
C MET A 29 -6.20 -5.43 6.07
N ASN A 30 -7.50 -5.24 6.23
CA ASN A 30 -8.50 -5.60 5.23
C ASN A 30 -8.90 -4.37 4.40
N LEU A 31 -8.76 -4.46 3.08
CA LEU A 31 -9.18 -3.42 2.14
C LEU A 31 -10.49 -3.83 1.46
N ALA A 32 -11.57 -3.10 1.72
CA ALA A 32 -12.85 -3.29 1.05
C ALA A 32 -13.00 -2.37 -0.17
N GLY A 33 -13.94 -2.70 -1.06
CA GLY A 33 -14.33 -1.82 -2.18
C GLY A 33 -13.24 -1.61 -3.24
N GLN A 34 -12.33 -2.56 -3.40
CA GLN A 34 -11.32 -2.46 -4.45
C GLN A 34 -11.97 -2.76 -5.82
N PRO A 35 -11.58 -2.03 -6.89
CA PRO A 35 -12.00 -2.32 -8.25
C PRO A 35 -11.66 -3.76 -8.64
N GLY A 36 -12.68 -4.55 -8.99
CA GLY A 36 -12.51 -5.91 -9.51
C GLY A 36 -12.26 -5.94 -11.02
N GLY A 37 -11.70 -7.04 -11.49
CA GLY A 37 -11.48 -7.29 -12.93
C GLY A 37 -10.32 -6.50 -13.56
N ILE A 38 -9.54 -5.78 -12.77
CA ILE A 38 -8.33 -5.08 -13.21
C ILE A 38 -7.11 -5.55 -12.40
N ARG A 39 -5.93 -5.46 -13.01
CA ARG A 39 -4.66 -5.75 -12.33
C ARG A 39 -4.27 -4.57 -11.47
N LEU A 40 -4.03 -4.86 -10.20
CA LEU A 40 -3.69 -3.89 -9.18
C LEU A 40 -2.35 -4.25 -8.58
N GLU A 41 -1.46 -3.26 -8.50
CA GLU A 41 -0.27 -3.37 -7.69
C GLU A 41 -0.52 -2.76 -6.33
N PHE A 42 -0.16 -3.49 -5.28
CA PHE A 42 -0.19 -3.03 -3.91
C PHE A 42 1.22 -2.94 -3.37
N ARG A 43 1.54 -1.88 -2.63
CA ARG A 43 2.80 -1.76 -1.88
C ARG A 43 2.54 -1.23 -0.50
N VAL A 44 3.48 -1.51 0.41
CA VAL A 44 3.43 -1.04 1.79
C VAL A 44 4.56 -0.06 2.03
N VAL A 45 4.26 1.11 2.59
CA VAL A 45 5.21 2.15 2.95
C VAL A 45 5.27 2.25 4.46
N ALA A 46 6.44 1.99 5.05
CA ALA A 46 6.64 2.18 6.48
C ALA A 46 6.66 3.67 6.82
N MET A 47 6.07 4.07 7.93
CA MET A 47 6.04 5.46 8.40
C MET A 47 6.50 5.54 9.84
N ASN A 48 7.25 6.58 10.19
CA ASN A 48 7.67 6.89 11.55
C ASN A 48 7.67 8.42 11.79
N LYS A 49 8.14 8.87 12.96
CA LYS A 49 8.16 10.31 13.30
C LYS A 49 8.99 11.18 12.34
N ALA A 50 9.93 10.59 11.59
CA ALA A 50 10.72 11.29 10.58
C ALA A 50 10.00 11.37 9.22
N GLY A 51 8.89 10.66 9.05
CA GLY A 51 8.10 10.64 7.82
C GLY A 51 7.97 9.25 7.22
N GLU A 52 7.79 9.22 5.90
CA GLU A 52 7.65 8.00 5.10
C GLU A 52 9.04 7.40 4.83
N GLY A 53 9.17 6.11 5.05
CA GLY A 53 10.34 5.34 4.65
C GLY A 53 10.24 4.88 3.20
N GLU A 54 11.21 4.07 2.78
CA GLU A 54 11.15 3.45 1.46
C GLU A 54 9.93 2.52 1.34
N PRO A 55 9.24 2.54 0.19
CA PRO A 55 8.24 1.54 -0.12
C PRO A 55 8.85 0.14 -0.13
N GLY A 56 8.15 -0.82 0.46
CA GLY A 56 8.47 -2.24 0.34
C GLY A 56 8.13 -2.80 -1.05
N ASN A 57 8.33 -4.10 -1.21
CA ASN A 57 7.98 -4.81 -2.44
C ASN A 57 6.51 -4.58 -2.81
N SER A 58 6.26 -4.37 -4.10
CA SER A 58 4.91 -4.39 -4.64
C SER A 58 4.50 -5.82 -4.96
N ILE A 59 3.21 -6.10 -4.78
CA ILE A 59 2.57 -7.36 -5.18
C ILE A 59 1.48 -7.05 -6.20
N LEU A 60 1.41 -7.87 -7.25
CA LEU A 60 0.34 -7.83 -8.23
C LEU A 60 -0.82 -8.72 -7.75
N ALA A 61 -2.03 -8.16 -7.76
CA ALA A 61 -3.26 -8.89 -7.46
C ALA A 61 -4.35 -8.53 -8.48
N VAL A 62 -5.21 -9.49 -8.75
CA VAL A 62 -6.46 -9.30 -9.50
C VAL A 62 -7.58 -9.75 -8.57
N LEU A 63 -8.54 -8.86 -8.33
CA LEU A 63 -9.73 -9.15 -7.53
C LEU A 63 -10.88 -9.64 -8.42
#